data_AF-A0AB34G3R5-F1
#
_entry.id   AF-A0AB34G3R5-F1
#
_cell.length_a   1.000
_cell.length_b   1.000
_cell.length_c   1.000
_cell.angle_alpha   90.00
_cell.angle_beta   90.00
_cell.angle_gamma   90.00
#
_symmetry.space_group_name_H-M   'P 1'
#
loop_
_entity.id
_entity.type
_entity.pdbx_description
1 polymer ?
#
loop_
_entity_poly.entity_id
_entity_poly.type
_entity_poly.pdbx_seq_one_letter_code
_entity_poly.pdbx_strand_id
1 'polypeptide(L)'
;MSTPVPEMASIDKCGNAACTTSSASLAADSSSLRRYSRCRRTAYCSTECQSASWPSHKTVCLRPNYIIKFHLAPEDITNPPVTRTLSCPARAPFYMLHLALQTAFGWATTHSFDFAVLDPDYREPDDIMEFLRRRTGFGPGNDQRPLAAASREYLFRVVDPAEQTMFSGIDRMHEGSRRHPSTPEKTAEKCLLFELFDNPKFPDRKIVYTYDFGDNWEHHMTIVGRADPTVDFVCLDGSGHAVAEDAGGTRGWERVKEAYQTQSPTQDQKGRRHWFEQQASNADPRGLAGDRVNAWDRTQINKDLESTTMFERFERMGDAATAFHDRMSETLQRSG
;
A
#
# COMPACT_ATOMS: atom_id res chain seq x y z
N MET A 1 7.39 4.67 21.10
CA MET A 1 8.86 4.62 20.92
C MET A 1 9.11 3.95 19.58
N SER A 2 9.46 4.70 18.54
CA SER A 2 9.74 4.14 17.22
C SER A 2 10.95 3.23 17.31
N THR A 3 10.76 1.93 17.09
CA THR A 3 11.88 1.00 16.92
C THR A 3 12.70 1.48 15.72
N PRO A 4 14.01 1.74 15.86
CA PRO A 4 14.83 2.14 14.74
C PRO A 4 14.73 1.09 13.65
N VAL A 5 14.51 1.55 12.41
CA VAL A 5 14.58 0.70 11.23
C VAL A 5 15.98 0.06 11.22
N PRO A 6 16.11 -1.28 11.19
CA PRO A 6 17.41 -1.92 11.23
C PRO A 6 18.26 -1.43 10.06
N GLU A 7 19.38 -0.78 10.37
CA GLU A 7 20.36 -0.35 9.40
C GLU A 7 20.97 -1.58 8.72
N MET A 8 21.04 -1.57 7.38
CA MET A 8 21.59 -2.71 6.64
C MET A 8 23.09 -2.85 6.96
N ALA A 9 23.47 -4.00 7.52
CA ALA A 9 24.86 -4.30 7.91
C ALA A 9 25.89 -3.93 6.83
N SER A 10 27.02 -3.34 7.24
CA SER A 10 28.13 -2.97 6.35
C SER A 10 28.71 -4.21 5.67
N ILE A 11 28.92 -4.17 4.35
CA ILE A 11 29.57 -5.24 3.60
C ILE A 11 30.98 -4.78 3.23
N ASP A 12 31.98 -5.50 3.75
CA ASP A 12 33.42 -5.19 3.61
C ASP A 12 34.17 -6.20 2.70
N LYS A 13 33.46 -7.23 2.21
CA LYS A 13 34.04 -8.29 1.37
C LYS A 13 33.19 -8.60 0.15
N CYS A 14 33.88 -8.99 -0.93
CA CYS A 14 33.23 -9.49 -2.14
C CYS A 14 32.53 -10.83 -1.86
N GLY A 15 31.30 -10.99 -2.34
CA GLY A 15 30.52 -12.22 -2.20
C GLY A 15 30.97 -13.38 -3.09
N ASN A 16 32.04 -13.20 -3.87
CA ASN A 16 32.69 -14.28 -4.58
C ASN A 16 33.80 -14.86 -3.69
N ALA A 17 33.64 -16.09 -3.20
CA ALA A 17 34.61 -16.75 -2.33
C ALA A 17 35.99 -16.95 -2.98
N ALA A 18 36.05 -16.99 -4.31
CA ALA A 18 37.29 -17.08 -5.08
C ALA A 18 37.90 -15.69 -5.41
N CYS A 19 37.31 -14.60 -4.93
CA CYS A 19 37.83 -13.25 -5.15
C CYS A 19 39.12 -13.04 -4.35
N THR A 20 40.22 -12.77 -5.07
CA THR A 20 41.53 -12.49 -4.48
C THR A 20 41.75 -10.99 -4.21
N THR A 21 40.80 -10.13 -4.59
CA THR A 21 40.85 -8.69 -4.32
C THR A 21 40.74 -8.45 -2.82
N SER A 22 41.85 -8.06 -2.20
CA SER A 22 41.91 -7.81 -0.77
C SER A 22 41.05 -6.61 -0.36
N SER A 23 40.52 -6.63 0.88
CA SER A 23 39.83 -5.51 1.51
C SER A 23 40.66 -4.21 1.47
N ALA A 24 42.00 -4.31 1.48
CA ALA A 24 42.93 -3.19 1.43
C ALA A 24 43.09 -2.57 0.02
N SER A 25 42.96 -3.36 -1.05
CA SER A 25 43.01 -2.87 -2.44
C SER A 25 41.72 -2.19 -2.90
N LEU A 26 40.59 -2.46 -2.24
CA LEU A 26 39.29 -1.81 -2.51
C LEU A 26 39.24 -0.35 -2.02
N ALA A 27 40.15 0.04 -1.11
CA ALA A 27 40.21 1.38 -0.53
C ALA A 27 41.01 2.40 -1.37
N ALA A 28 41.86 1.93 -2.31
CA ALA A 28 42.84 2.78 -2.99
C ALA A 28 42.45 3.19 -4.42
N ASP A 29 41.61 2.41 -5.11
CA ASP A 29 41.17 2.73 -6.48
C ASP A 29 39.71 2.30 -6.68
N SER A 30 38.79 3.28 -6.74
CA SER A 30 37.39 3.28 -7.23
C SER A 30 36.54 1.99 -7.25
N SER A 31 36.78 0.98 -6.42
CA SER A 31 36.08 -0.31 -6.42
C SER A 31 35.27 -0.49 -5.14
N SER A 32 34.37 0.45 -4.88
CA SER A 32 33.35 0.24 -3.84
C SER A 32 32.51 -0.99 -4.18
N LEU A 33 32.40 -1.92 -3.23
CA LEU A 33 31.57 -3.11 -3.39
C LEU A 33 30.15 -2.71 -3.75
N ARG A 34 29.65 -3.23 -4.87
CA ARG A 34 28.29 -2.93 -5.35
C ARG A 34 27.34 -3.99 -4.83
N ARG A 35 26.40 -3.58 -3.99
CA ARG A 35 25.31 -4.46 -3.53
C ARG A 35 24.52 -4.97 -4.72
N TYR A 36 24.27 -6.27 -4.77
CA TYR A 36 23.41 -6.84 -5.79
C TYR A 36 22.00 -6.29 -5.62
N SER A 37 21.45 -5.67 -6.67
CA SER A 37 20.21 -4.89 -6.60
C SER A 37 19.00 -5.69 -6.11
N ARG A 38 19.01 -7.02 -6.33
CA ARG A 38 17.92 -7.92 -5.94
C ARG A 38 17.86 -8.15 -4.43
N CYS A 39 18.86 -8.82 -3.84
CA CYS A 39 18.83 -9.17 -2.42
C CYS A 39 19.42 -8.08 -1.52
N ARG A 40 20.30 -7.23 -2.06
CA ARG A 40 21.08 -6.21 -1.35
C ARG A 40 21.95 -6.74 -0.19
N ARG A 41 21.92 -8.05 0.08
CA ARG A 41 22.66 -8.76 1.15
C ARG A 41 24.09 -9.13 0.77
N THR A 42 24.36 -9.27 -0.53
CA THR A 42 25.68 -9.60 -1.05
C THR A 42 26.17 -8.45 -1.93
N ALA A 43 27.46 -8.12 -1.86
CA ALA A 43 28.08 -7.13 -2.72
C ALA A 43 29.25 -7.72 -3.49
N TYR A 44 29.49 -7.22 -4.68
CA TYR A 44 30.55 -7.70 -5.57
C TYR A 44 31.44 -6.53 -6.00
N CYS A 45 32.74 -6.79 -6.14
CA CYS A 45 33.68 -5.81 -6.68
C CYS A 45 33.51 -5.62 -8.19
N SER A 46 32.93 -6.60 -8.89
CA SER A 46 32.72 -6.56 -10.33
C SER A 46 31.59 -7.49 -10.80
N THR A 47 31.15 -7.31 -12.04
CA THR A 47 30.15 -8.16 -12.73
C THR A 47 30.63 -9.59 -12.93
N GLU A 48 31.94 -9.78 -13.09
CA GLU A 48 32.57 -11.10 -13.26
C GLU A 48 32.50 -11.88 -11.94
N CYS A 49 32.81 -11.24 -10.81
CA CYS A 49 32.67 -11.85 -9.50
C CYS A 49 31.21 -12.21 -9.18
N GLN A 50 30.26 -11.34 -9.54
CA GLN A 50 28.84 -11.64 -9.41
C GLN A 50 28.46 -12.87 -10.22
N SER A 51 28.88 -12.93 -11.49
CA SER A 51 28.54 -14.02 -12.41
C SER A 51 29.16 -15.35 -11.97
N ALA A 52 30.41 -15.33 -11.52
CA ALA A 52 31.10 -16.50 -11.00
C ALA A 52 30.46 -17.05 -9.71
N SER A 53 30.00 -16.16 -8.82
CA SER A 53 29.29 -16.51 -7.57
C SER A 53 27.81 -16.87 -7.80
N TRP A 54 27.25 -16.58 -8.97
CA TRP A 54 25.81 -16.73 -9.23
C TRP A 54 25.26 -18.15 -9.02
N PRO A 55 25.94 -19.25 -9.43
CA PRO A 55 25.43 -20.60 -9.20
C PRO A 55 25.11 -20.91 -7.74
N SER A 56 25.92 -20.41 -6.80
CA SER A 56 25.71 -20.54 -5.35
C SER A 56 24.86 -19.41 -4.76
N HIS A 57 25.00 -18.18 -5.25
CA HIS A 57 24.26 -17.04 -4.69
C HIS A 57 22.76 -17.11 -5.03
N LYS A 58 22.40 -17.59 -6.22
CA LYS A 58 21.00 -17.59 -6.69
C LYS A 58 20.05 -18.35 -5.76
N THR A 59 20.54 -19.38 -5.06
CA THR A 59 19.72 -20.18 -4.15
C THR A 59 19.32 -19.36 -2.92
N VAL A 60 20.24 -18.56 -2.38
CA VAL A 60 20.01 -17.73 -1.18
C VAL A 60 19.62 -16.28 -1.48
N CYS A 61 19.46 -15.91 -2.75
CA CYS A 61 19.22 -14.54 -3.19
C CYS A 61 17.73 -14.15 -3.09
N LEU A 62 17.28 -13.85 -1.87
CA LEU A 62 15.93 -13.37 -1.60
C LEU A 62 15.86 -11.84 -1.59
N ARG A 63 14.79 -11.27 -2.17
CA ARG A 63 14.52 -9.84 -2.11
C ARG A 63 14.02 -9.49 -0.70
N PRO A 64 14.64 -8.52 0.01
CA PRO A 64 14.16 -8.10 1.32
C PRO A 64 12.79 -7.45 1.22
N ASN A 65 11.99 -7.59 2.27
CA ASN A 65 10.68 -6.95 2.36
C ASN A 65 10.81 -5.43 2.35
N TYR A 66 9.78 -4.75 1.88
CA TYR A 66 9.64 -3.30 2.00
C TYR A 66 9.05 -2.96 3.36
N ILE A 67 9.63 -2.01 4.09
CA ILE A 67 8.94 -1.39 5.23
C ILE A 67 8.23 -0.15 4.71
N ILE A 68 6.90 -0.16 4.73
CA ILE A 68 6.06 0.87 4.14
C ILE A 68 5.15 1.45 5.21
N LYS A 69 5.22 2.77 5.39
CA LYS A 69 4.25 3.53 6.19
C LYS A 69 3.10 3.96 5.28
N PHE A 70 1.88 3.62 5.69
CA PHE A 70 0.62 4.04 5.09
C PHE A 70 -0.01 5.10 5.99
N HIS A 71 -0.23 6.29 5.45
CA HIS A 71 -0.90 7.39 6.14
C HIS A 71 -2.22 7.67 5.43
N LEU A 72 -3.34 7.41 6.09
CA LEU A 72 -4.66 7.66 5.54
C LEU A 72 -4.96 9.16 5.57
N ALA A 73 -5.25 9.73 4.39
CA ALA A 73 -5.62 11.12 4.16
C ALA A 73 -4.83 12.11 5.03
N PRO A 74 -3.50 12.21 4.86
CA PRO A 74 -2.61 12.93 5.78
C PRO A 74 -2.90 14.42 5.91
N GLU A 75 -3.63 15.01 4.98
CA GLU A 75 -4.03 16.42 4.99
C GLU A 75 -5.34 16.65 5.76
N ASP A 76 -6.22 15.65 5.82
CA ASP A 76 -7.54 15.76 6.43
C ASP A 76 -7.61 15.07 7.81
N ILE A 77 -7.06 13.86 7.94
CA ILE A 77 -7.14 13.04 9.14
C ILE A 77 -5.84 13.19 9.93
N THR A 78 -5.77 14.27 10.71
CA THR A 78 -4.55 14.68 11.42
C THR A 78 -4.61 14.50 12.93
N ASN A 79 -5.81 14.40 13.52
CA ASN A 79 -5.99 14.33 14.97
C ASN A 79 -6.99 13.24 15.40
N PRO A 80 -6.51 12.06 15.84
CA PRO A 80 -5.15 11.57 15.61
C PRO A 80 -4.94 11.17 14.15
N PRO A 81 -3.68 11.13 13.67
CA PRO A 81 -3.39 10.56 12.36
C PRO A 81 -3.67 9.06 12.38
N VAL A 82 -4.26 8.54 11.30
CA VAL A 82 -4.51 7.11 11.14
C VAL A 82 -3.43 6.50 10.25
N THR A 83 -2.55 5.70 10.85
CA THR A 83 -1.38 5.14 10.15
C THR A 83 -1.16 3.67 10.46
N ARG A 84 -0.58 2.94 9.50
CA ARG A 84 -0.03 1.59 9.71
C ARG A 84 1.32 1.50 9.02
N THR A 85 2.31 0.89 9.66
CA THR A 85 3.62 0.60 9.06
C THR A 85 3.77 -0.89 8.92
N LEU A 86 3.83 -1.39 7.69
CA LEU A 86 3.87 -2.82 7.39
C LEU A 86 5.24 -3.21 6.81
N SER A 87 5.71 -4.40 7.18
CA SER A 87 6.69 -5.17 6.40
C SER A 87 5.93 -5.93 5.32
N CYS A 88 6.25 -5.64 4.05
CA CYS A 88 5.56 -6.15 2.88
C CYS A 88 6.49 -7.04 2.03
N PRO A 89 6.12 -8.30 1.74
CA PRO A 89 6.91 -9.20 0.91
C PRO A 89 7.17 -8.63 -0.48
N ALA A 90 8.43 -8.53 -0.89
CA ALA A 90 8.78 -7.88 -2.15
C ALA A 90 8.17 -8.56 -3.40
N ARG A 91 7.87 -9.85 -3.30
CA ARG A 91 7.28 -10.65 -4.36
C ARG A 91 5.77 -10.84 -4.22
N ALA A 92 5.14 -10.20 -3.24
CA ALA A 92 3.69 -10.19 -3.15
C ALA A 92 3.09 -9.47 -4.36
N PRO A 93 1.98 -9.98 -4.92
CA PRO A 93 1.12 -9.19 -5.79
C PRO A 93 0.56 -7.97 -5.05
N PHE A 94 0.25 -6.89 -5.78
CA PHE A 94 -0.46 -5.74 -5.22
C PHE A 94 -1.85 -6.11 -4.68
N TYR A 95 -2.48 -7.15 -5.23
CA TYR A 95 -3.71 -7.71 -4.67
C TYR A 95 -3.53 -8.16 -3.21
N MET A 96 -2.43 -8.85 -2.91
CA MET A 96 -2.11 -9.26 -1.55
C MET A 96 -1.84 -8.06 -0.62
N LEU A 97 -1.23 -6.99 -1.15
CA LEU A 97 -1.07 -5.75 -0.40
C LEU A 97 -2.42 -5.08 -0.11
N HIS A 98 -3.36 -5.09 -1.07
CA HIS A 98 -4.73 -4.61 -0.84
C HIS A 98 -5.40 -5.36 0.32
N LEU A 99 -5.38 -6.70 0.29
CA LEU A 99 -5.94 -7.53 1.38
C LEU A 99 -5.28 -7.26 2.74
N ALA A 100 -3.95 -7.07 2.75
CA ALA A 100 -3.22 -6.72 3.97
C ALA A 100 -3.62 -5.34 4.51
N LEU A 101 -3.86 -4.34 3.64
CA LEU A 101 -4.32 -3.02 4.05
C LEU A 101 -5.75 -3.05 4.59
N GLN A 102 -6.63 -3.78 3.92
CA GLN A 102 -8.01 -3.99 4.37
C GLN A 102 -8.05 -4.66 5.74
N THR A 103 -7.14 -5.60 5.98
CA THR A 103 -6.96 -6.21 7.30
C THR A 103 -6.41 -5.22 8.33
N ALA A 104 -5.32 -4.51 8.02
CA ALA A 104 -4.65 -3.62 8.95
C ALA A 104 -5.46 -2.36 9.33
N PHE A 105 -6.36 -1.93 8.44
CA PHE A 105 -7.28 -0.81 8.67
C PHE A 105 -8.70 -1.25 9.03
N GLY A 106 -8.96 -2.56 9.12
CA GLY A 106 -10.25 -3.10 9.57
C GLY A 106 -11.40 -2.85 8.60
N TRP A 107 -11.13 -2.85 7.29
CA TRP A 107 -12.11 -2.68 6.22
C TRP A 107 -12.59 -4.00 5.63
N ALA A 108 -13.69 -3.95 4.89
CA ALA A 108 -14.48 -5.09 4.45
C ALA A 108 -14.31 -5.45 2.97
N THR A 109 -13.35 -4.88 2.24
CA THR A 109 -13.11 -5.20 0.81
C THR A 109 -14.36 -5.07 -0.07
N THR A 110 -15.27 -4.16 0.27
CA THR A 110 -16.58 -4.02 -0.40
C THR A 110 -16.54 -3.10 -1.61
N HIS A 111 -15.45 -2.37 -1.84
CA HIS A 111 -15.35 -1.35 -2.88
C HIS A 111 -14.13 -1.54 -3.80
N SER A 112 -14.18 -0.86 -4.95
CA SER A 112 -13.05 -0.81 -5.89
C SER A 112 -11.82 -0.10 -5.30
N PHE A 113 -10.64 -0.43 -5.82
CA PHE A 113 -9.38 0.18 -5.39
C PHE A 113 -8.38 0.35 -6.54
N ASP A 114 -7.39 1.21 -6.32
CA ASP A 114 -6.19 1.27 -7.14
C ASP A 114 -4.94 1.61 -6.31
N PHE A 115 -3.78 1.34 -6.89
CA PHE A 115 -2.52 1.96 -6.49
C PHE A 115 -2.03 2.81 -7.64
N ALA A 116 -1.51 4.00 -7.38
CA ALA A 116 -1.08 4.89 -8.44
C ALA A 116 0.20 5.64 -8.09
N VAL A 117 1.06 5.82 -9.10
CA VAL A 117 2.22 6.71 -9.01
C VAL A 117 1.77 8.09 -9.45
N LEU A 118 1.83 9.08 -8.56
CA LEU A 118 1.43 10.45 -8.88
C LEU A 118 2.38 11.08 -9.89
N ASP A 119 1.81 11.81 -10.86
CA ASP A 119 2.57 12.68 -11.74
C ASP A 119 2.91 13.98 -10.98
N PRO A 120 4.20 14.28 -10.72
CA PRO A 120 4.60 15.50 -9.99
C PRO A 120 4.20 16.79 -10.70
N ASP A 121 3.97 16.72 -12.02
CA ASP A 121 3.62 17.86 -12.85
C ASP A 121 2.10 18.05 -12.92
N TYR A 122 1.32 17.12 -12.36
CA TYR A 122 -0.13 17.25 -12.27
C TYR A 122 -0.53 18.43 -11.40
N ARG A 123 -1.50 19.21 -11.89
CA ARG A 123 -2.16 20.28 -11.17
C ARG A 123 -3.65 20.13 -11.39
N GLU A 124 -4.43 20.31 -10.33
CA GLU A 124 -5.86 20.39 -10.47
C GLU A 124 -6.24 21.61 -11.32
N PRO A 125 -7.28 21.51 -12.16
CA PRO A 125 -7.77 22.67 -12.91
C PRO A 125 -8.27 23.76 -11.97
N ASP A 126 -7.88 25.01 -12.22
CA ASP A 126 -8.42 26.18 -11.50
C ASP A 126 -9.92 26.41 -11.81
N ASP A 127 -10.39 25.93 -12.96
CA ASP A 127 -11.79 26.00 -13.36
C ASP A 127 -12.62 24.99 -12.57
N ILE A 128 -13.50 25.48 -11.69
CA ILE A 128 -14.39 24.67 -10.85
C ILE A 128 -15.25 23.71 -11.69
N MET A 129 -15.70 24.10 -12.88
CA MET A 129 -16.49 23.24 -13.75
C MET A 129 -15.64 22.14 -14.38
N GLU A 130 -14.39 22.42 -14.72
CA GLU A 130 -13.44 21.38 -15.17
C GLU A 130 -13.07 20.43 -14.02
N PHE A 131 -12.82 20.97 -12.82
CA PHE A 131 -12.58 20.20 -11.61
C PHE A 131 -13.74 19.26 -11.29
N LEU A 132 -14.98 19.79 -11.25
CA LEU A 132 -16.18 18.99 -11.00
C LEU A 132 -16.39 17.93 -12.08
N ARG A 133 -16.19 18.28 -13.35
CA ARG A 133 -16.30 17.34 -14.47
C ARG A 133 -15.29 16.20 -14.33
N ARG A 134 -14.04 16.51 -13.94
CA ARG A 134 -13.01 15.50 -13.69
C ARG A 134 -13.34 14.63 -12.48
N ARG A 135 -13.75 15.19 -11.34
CA ARG A 135 -13.95 14.41 -10.11
C ARG A 135 -15.26 13.61 -10.10
N THR A 136 -16.34 14.19 -10.63
CA THR A 136 -17.70 13.63 -10.50
C THR A 136 -18.23 13.00 -11.79
N GLY A 137 -17.59 13.25 -12.94
CA GLY A 137 -18.14 12.89 -14.24
C GLY A 137 -19.37 13.72 -14.66
N PHE A 138 -19.86 14.64 -13.81
CA PHE A 138 -20.96 15.54 -14.10
C PHE A 138 -20.45 16.90 -14.61
N GLY A 139 -20.90 17.29 -15.80
CA GLY A 139 -20.67 18.62 -16.39
C GLY A 139 -21.76 18.95 -17.42
N PRO A 140 -22.11 20.23 -17.63
CA PRO A 140 -23.15 20.59 -18.58
C PRO A 140 -22.63 20.40 -20.02
N GLY A 141 -23.32 19.57 -20.79
CA GLY A 141 -23.29 19.57 -22.25
C GLY A 141 -22.10 18.87 -22.92
N ASN A 142 -22.35 18.51 -24.18
CA ASN A 142 -21.58 17.76 -25.20
C ASN A 142 -20.10 18.16 -25.45
N ASP A 143 -19.40 18.84 -24.54
CA ASP A 143 -17.98 19.15 -24.70
C ASP A 143 -17.12 17.90 -24.49
N GLN A 144 -16.98 17.13 -25.56
CA GLN A 144 -16.01 16.04 -25.74
C GLN A 144 -14.58 16.61 -25.87
N ARG A 145 -14.11 17.42 -24.91
CA ARG A 145 -12.66 17.68 -24.85
C ARG A 145 -11.99 16.32 -24.68
N PRO A 146 -11.12 15.89 -25.62
CA PRO A 146 -10.55 14.55 -25.56
C PRO A 146 -9.83 14.37 -24.22
N LEU A 147 -10.02 13.24 -23.55
CA LEU A 147 -9.24 12.86 -22.35
C LEU A 147 -7.73 12.99 -22.58
N ALA A 148 -7.27 12.90 -23.83
CA ALA A 148 -5.88 13.10 -24.23
C ALA A 148 -5.36 14.55 -24.12
N ALA A 149 -6.24 15.55 -24.03
CA ALA A 149 -5.85 16.96 -23.86
C ALA A 149 -5.74 17.36 -22.37
N ALA A 150 -6.25 16.52 -21.46
CA ALA A 150 -6.20 16.74 -20.02
C ALA A 150 -4.83 16.34 -19.47
N SER A 151 -4.27 17.13 -18.53
CA SER A 151 -3.08 16.69 -17.77
C SER A 151 -3.37 15.36 -17.07
N ARG A 152 -2.49 14.37 -17.27
CA ARG A 152 -2.57 13.08 -16.58
C ARG A 152 -2.22 13.26 -15.10
N GLU A 153 -2.99 12.63 -14.24
CA GLU A 153 -2.75 12.66 -12.79
C GLU A 153 -1.76 11.59 -12.34
N TYR A 154 -1.73 10.45 -13.03
CA TYR A 154 -0.95 9.28 -12.65
C TYR A 154 0.03 8.88 -13.76
N LEU A 155 1.27 8.54 -13.37
CA LEU A 155 2.29 8.01 -14.27
C LEU A 155 2.12 6.52 -14.58
N PHE A 156 1.53 5.78 -13.63
CA PHE A 156 1.28 4.36 -13.70
C PHE A 156 0.20 4.00 -12.67
N ARG A 157 -0.68 3.07 -13.02
CA ARG A 157 -1.71 2.55 -12.10
C ARG A 157 -1.65 1.03 -12.01
N VAL A 158 -1.85 0.52 -10.81
CA VAL A 158 -2.17 -0.88 -10.54
C VAL A 158 -3.64 -0.93 -10.14
N VAL A 159 -4.47 -1.54 -10.97
CA VAL A 159 -5.93 -1.47 -10.86
C VAL A 159 -6.51 -2.76 -10.30
N ASP A 160 -7.66 -2.65 -9.66
CA ASP A 160 -8.52 -3.78 -9.27
C ASP A 160 -8.71 -4.78 -10.44
N PRO A 161 -8.44 -6.09 -10.24
CA PRO A 161 -8.40 -7.14 -11.28
C PRO A 161 -9.63 -7.33 -12.18
N ALA A 162 -10.79 -6.74 -11.89
CA ALA A 162 -12.04 -7.49 -12.06
C ALA A 162 -12.31 -8.09 -13.45
N GLU A 163 -12.38 -9.43 -13.44
CA GLU A 163 -13.58 -10.18 -13.80
C GLU A 163 -13.99 -11.03 -12.57
N GLN A 164 -15.20 -10.80 -12.02
CA GLN A 164 -15.93 -11.68 -11.08
C GLN A 164 -15.38 -11.91 -9.64
N THR A 165 -15.55 -10.94 -8.75
CA THR A 165 -15.95 -11.21 -7.35
C THR A 165 -17.26 -10.48 -7.05
N MET A 166 -18.01 -10.91 -6.02
CA MET A 166 -19.31 -10.30 -5.68
C MET A 166 -19.23 -8.83 -5.21
N PHE A 167 -18.02 -8.36 -4.88
CA PHE A 167 -17.74 -6.98 -4.45
C PHE A 167 -16.85 -6.21 -5.45
N SER A 168 -16.10 -6.91 -6.31
CA SER A 168 -15.28 -6.28 -7.34
C SER A 168 -16.17 -5.48 -8.30
N GLY A 169 -15.90 -4.18 -8.40
CA GLY A 169 -16.59 -3.28 -9.31
C GLY A 169 -17.73 -2.46 -8.73
N ILE A 170 -17.97 -2.52 -7.42
CA ILE A 170 -18.77 -1.50 -6.72
C ILE A 170 -17.99 -0.16 -6.77
N ASP A 171 -18.72 0.95 -7.02
CA ASP A 171 -18.22 2.33 -7.22
C ASP A 171 -17.39 2.62 -8.48
N ARG A 172 -17.49 1.77 -9.51
CA ARG A 172 -16.82 2.01 -10.81
C ARG A 172 -17.28 3.24 -11.57
N MET A 173 -18.38 3.87 -11.16
CA MET A 173 -18.83 5.14 -11.76
C MET A 173 -17.75 6.23 -11.70
N HIS A 174 -16.88 6.18 -10.69
CA HIS A 174 -15.75 7.09 -10.52
C HIS A 174 -14.41 6.55 -11.08
N GLU A 175 -14.39 5.37 -11.69
CA GLU A 175 -13.15 4.82 -12.27
C GLU A 175 -12.76 5.55 -13.56
N GLY A 176 -13.75 5.95 -14.37
CA GLY A 176 -13.54 6.61 -15.66
C GLY A 176 -12.79 7.94 -15.54
N SER A 177 -13.04 8.70 -14.47
CA SER A 177 -12.34 9.95 -14.18
C SER A 177 -10.86 9.78 -13.83
N ARG A 178 -10.47 8.58 -13.37
CA ARG A 178 -9.11 8.25 -12.95
C ARG A 178 -8.26 7.68 -14.09
N ARG A 179 -8.89 7.30 -15.21
CA ARG A 179 -8.23 6.75 -16.41
C ARG A 179 -7.70 7.87 -17.29
N HIS A 180 -6.50 7.66 -17.85
CA HIS A 180 -5.93 8.56 -18.84
C HIS A 180 -5.19 7.77 -19.94
N PRO A 181 -5.32 8.12 -21.23
CA PRO A 181 -4.74 7.35 -22.33
C PRO A 181 -3.21 7.16 -22.27
N SER A 182 -2.49 8.12 -21.66
CA SER A 182 -1.04 8.07 -21.46
C SER A 182 -0.59 7.50 -20.12
N THR A 183 -1.52 6.91 -19.36
CA THR A 183 -1.26 6.28 -18.07
C THR A 183 -1.34 4.77 -18.23
N PRO A 184 -0.20 4.06 -18.27
CA PRO A 184 -0.19 2.60 -18.31
C PRO A 184 -0.82 1.99 -17.05
N GLU A 185 -1.57 0.90 -17.23
CA GLU A 185 -2.26 0.15 -16.17
C GLU A 185 -1.83 -1.32 -16.15
N LYS A 186 -1.75 -1.92 -14.97
CA LYS A 186 -1.57 -3.36 -14.76
C LYS A 186 -2.55 -3.84 -13.69
N THR A 187 -3.10 -5.05 -13.81
CA THR A 187 -4.00 -5.58 -12.80
C THR A 187 -3.26 -6.01 -11.53
N ALA A 188 -3.86 -5.83 -10.36
CA ALA A 188 -3.21 -6.00 -9.06
C ALA A 188 -2.74 -7.44 -8.79
N GLU A 189 -3.35 -8.42 -9.42
CA GLU A 189 -2.98 -9.84 -9.31
C GLU A 189 -1.74 -10.20 -10.17
N LYS A 190 -1.41 -9.36 -11.16
CA LYS A 190 -0.28 -9.55 -12.07
C LYS A 190 0.91 -8.67 -11.74
N CYS A 191 0.72 -7.59 -10.97
CA CYS A 191 1.78 -6.67 -10.59
C CYS A 191 2.37 -7.05 -9.23
N LEU A 192 3.68 -7.30 -9.17
CA LEU A 192 4.40 -7.58 -7.92
C LEU A 192 4.98 -6.29 -7.33
N LEU A 193 5.05 -6.21 -5.99
CA LEU A 193 5.54 -5.01 -5.30
C LEU A 193 6.90 -4.52 -5.82
N PHE A 194 7.86 -5.43 -6.03
CA PHE A 194 9.19 -5.04 -6.54
C PHE A 194 9.17 -4.47 -7.95
N GLU A 195 8.19 -4.83 -8.80
CA GLU A 195 8.11 -4.31 -10.17
C GLU A 195 7.78 -2.83 -10.20
N LEU A 196 7.08 -2.32 -9.17
CA LEU A 196 6.79 -0.90 -9.01
C LEU A 196 7.84 -0.20 -8.15
N PHE A 197 8.12 -0.72 -6.95
CA PHE A 197 8.96 0.00 -5.96
C PHE A 197 10.45 0.00 -6.28
N ASP A 198 10.95 -0.95 -7.08
CA ASP A 198 12.32 -0.92 -7.58
C ASP A 198 12.38 -0.40 -9.04
N ASN A 199 11.28 0.16 -9.57
CA ASN A 199 11.24 0.64 -10.95
C ASN A 199 12.07 1.92 -11.10
N PRO A 200 13.12 1.93 -11.94
CA PRO A 200 13.97 3.11 -12.10
C PRO A 200 13.28 4.28 -12.80
N LYS A 201 12.06 4.11 -13.35
CA LYS A 201 11.24 5.20 -13.89
C LYS A 201 10.54 6.01 -12.80
N PHE A 202 10.38 5.42 -11.61
CA PHE A 202 9.64 6.04 -10.50
C PHE A 202 10.50 6.20 -9.22
N PRO A 203 11.76 6.68 -9.32
CA PRO A 203 12.57 6.90 -8.14
C PRO A 203 11.90 7.98 -7.27
N ASP A 204 11.76 7.70 -5.98
CA ASP A 204 11.24 8.61 -4.95
C ASP A 204 9.87 9.24 -5.28
N ARG A 205 9.08 8.58 -6.14
CA ARG A 205 7.75 9.07 -6.50
C ARG A 205 6.75 8.80 -5.38
N LYS A 206 5.79 9.72 -5.24
CA LYS A 206 4.65 9.53 -4.35
C LYS A 206 3.76 8.44 -4.92
N ILE A 207 3.44 7.45 -4.10
CA ILE A 207 2.54 6.36 -4.44
C ILE A 207 1.35 6.45 -3.49
N VAL A 208 0.15 6.36 -4.05
CA VAL A 208 -1.10 6.38 -3.32
C VAL A 208 -1.84 5.06 -3.52
N TYR A 209 -2.49 4.59 -2.46
CA TYR A 209 -3.48 3.52 -2.52
C TYR A 209 -4.85 4.15 -2.26
N THR A 210 -5.78 4.01 -3.20
CA THR A 210 -7.13 4.56 -3.05
C THR A 210 -8.11 3.41 -2.91
N TYR A 211 -8.93 3.44 -1.88
CA TYR A 211 -10.01 2.49 -1.63
C TYR A 211 -11.34 3.22 -1.57
N ASP A 212 -12.38 2.59 -2.11
CA ASP A 212 -13.71 3.19 -2.25
C ASP A 212 -13.65 4.46 -3.10
N PHE A 213 -13.97 4.35 -4.38
CA PHE A 213 -13.93 5.53 -5.26
C PHE A 213 -15.09 6.51 -5.01
N GLY A 214 -16.09 6.13 -4.20
CA GLY A 214 -17.13 7.04 -3.72
C GLY A 214 -16.61 7.92 -2.57
N ASP A 215 -16.11 7.31 -1.49
CA ASP A 215 -15.58 8.03 -0.33
C ASP A 215 -14.14 8.55 -0.53
N ASN A 216 -13.42 8.01 -1.51
CA ASN A 216 -12.06 8.35 -1.94
C ASN A 216 -11.03 8.27 -0.79
N TRP A 217 -10.95 7.12 -0.12
CA TRP A 217 -9.97 6.91 0.95
C TRP A 217 -8.56 6.73 0.41
N GLU A 218 -7.75 7.78 0.51
CA GLU A 218 -6.37 7.80 -0.01
C GLU A 218 -5.33 7.52 1.08
N HIS A 219 -4.56 6.45 0.91
CA HIS A 219 -3.37 6.18 1.71
C HIS A 219 -2.12 6.63 0.98
N HIS A 220 -1.39 7.55 1.59
CA HIS A 220 -0.08 7.97 1.13
C HIS A 220 0.97 6.97 1.62
N MET A 221 1.71 6.41 0.68
CA MET A 221 2.70 5.36 0.94
C MET A 221 4.10 5.97 1.02
N THR A 222 4.84 5.62 2.07
CA THR A 222 6.25 6.00 2.23
C THR A 222 7.07 4.76 2.53
N ILE A 223 8.01 4.42 1.65
CA ILE A 223 8.98 3.35 1.90
C ILE A 223 10.03 3.89 2.88
N VAL A 224 10.00 3.40 4.12
CA VAL A 224 10.87 3.86 5.21
C VAL A 224 12.04 2.91 5.47
N GLY A 225 12.07 1.74 4.82
CA GLY A 225 13.16 0.80 5.00
C GLY A 225 13.02 -0.53 4.26
N ARG A 226 13.83 -1.49 4.71
CA ARG A 226 13.81 -2.89 4.30
C ARG A 226 13.83 -3.80 5.52
N ALA A 227 13.21 -4.95 5.42
CA ALA A 227 13.22 -6.00 6.42
C ALA A 227 13.71 -7.32 5.81
N ASP A 228 14.01 -8.30 6.66
CA ASP A 228 14.34 -9.64 6.19
C ASP A 228 13.19 -10.24 5.37
N PRO A 229 13.50 -11.09 4.37
CA PRO A 229 12.50 -11.66 3.48
C PRO A 229 11.58 -12.62 4.26
N THR A 230 10.27 -12.39 4.16
CA THR A 230 9.21 -13.29 4.66
C THR A 230 8.10 -13.41 3.61
N VAL A 231 7.18 -14.36 3.79
CA VAL A 231 5.93 -14.42 3.00
C VAL A 231 4.79 -13.66 3.65
N ASP A 232 4.85 -13.44 4.96
CA ASP A 232 3.78 -12.76 5.69
C ASP A 232 3.93 -11.25 5.69
N PHE A 233 2.79 -10.56 5.66
CA PHE A 233 2.72 -9.15 6.00
C PHE A 233 2.74 -9.00 7.51
N VAL A 234 3.50 -8.03 8.02
CA VAL A 234 3.62 -7.80 9.47
C VAL A 234 3.44 -6.32 9.77
N CYS A 235 2.50 -5.98 10.63
CA CYS A 235 2.32 -4.66 11.20
C CYS A 235 3.39 -4.40 12.28
N LEU A 236 4.23 -3.39 12.02
CA LEU A 236 5.35 -3.00 12.86
C LEU A 236 4.99 -1.84 13.79
N ASP A 237 4.22 -0.88 13.28
CA ASP A 237 3.84 0.35 13.99
C ASP A 237 2.53 0.92 13.44
N GLY A 238 1.93 1.87 14.15
CA GLY A 238 0.67 2.48 13.75
C GLY A 238 0.13 3.52 14.73
N SER A 239 -0.98 4.14 14.35
CA SER A 239 -1.69 5.11 15.17
C SER A 239 -3.14 5.24 14.74
N GLY A 240 -4.01 5.66 15.65
CA GLY A 240 -5.39 6.02 15.33
C GLY A 240 -6.32 4.83 15.11
N HIS A 241 -7.58 5.05 15.45
CA HIS A 241 -8.65 4.10 15.19
C HIS A 241 -8.85 3.86 13.69
N ALA A 242 -9.25 2.64 13.34
CA ALA A 242 -9.73 2.33 12.00
C ALA A 242 -10.88 3.26 11.60
N VAL A 243 -10.86 3.77 10.37
CA VAL A 243 -11.96 4.59 9.85
C VAL A 243 -13.13 3.68 9.50
N ALA A 244 -14.35 4.12 9.80
CA ALA A 244 -15.54 3.36 9.47
C ALA A 244 -15.73 3.24 7.94
N GLU A 245 -16.16 2.06 7.49
CA GLU A 245 -16.71 1.88 6.14
C GLU A 245 -17.91 2.80 5.93
N ASP A 246 -18.07 3.31 4.70
CA ASP A 246 -19.19 4.17 4.29
C ASP A 246 -19.37 5.43 5.15
N ALA A 247 -18.29 5.98 5.73
CA ALA A 247 -18.39 7.14 6.59
C ALA A 247 -18.74 8.43 5.84
N GLY A 248 -18.69 8.44 4.51
CA GLY A 248 -18.87 9.62 3.67
C GLY A 248 -17.57 10.41 3.49
N GLY A 249 -16.46 9.70 3.30
CA GLY A 249 -15.11 10.24 3.15
C GLY A 249 -14.57 10.94 4.40
N THR A 250 -13.43 11.62 4.25
CA THR A 250 -12.67 12.21 5.38
C THR A 250 -13.53 13.13 6.25
N ARG A 251 -14.32 14.00 5.61
CA ARG A 251 -15.27 14.89 6.30
C ARG A 251 -16.35 14.15 7.07
N GLY A 252 -16.84 13.04 6.52
CA GLY A 252 -17.83 12.21 7.17
C GLY A 252 -17.28 11.56 8.45
N TRP A 253 -16.06 11.05 8.38
CA TRP A 253 -15.34 10.52 9.55
C TRP A 253 -15.04 11.58 10.62
N GLU A 254 -14.60 12.78 10.23
CA GLU A 254 -14.40 13.89 11.18
C GLU A 254 -15.69 14.25 11.92
N ARG A 255 -16.85 14.23 11.24
CA ARG A 255 -18.16 14.44 11.90
C ARG A 255 -18.52 13.33 12.88
N VAL A 256 -18.10 12.09 12.63
CA VAL A 256 -18.27 10.99 13.59
C VAL A 256 -17.41 11.27 14.84
N LYS A 257 -16.13 11.63 14.68
CA LYS A 257 -15.27 11.99 15.82
C LYS A 257 -15.82 13.18 16.61
N GLU A 258 -16.23 14.24 15.93
CA GLU A 258 -16.87 15.42 16.52
C GLU A 258 -18.12 15.03 17.33
N ALA A 259 -18.92 14.12 16.80
CA ALA A 259 -20.09 13.62 17.49
C ALA A 259 -19.72 13.03 18.84
N TYR A 260 -18.60 12.29 19.00
CA TYR A 260 -18.14 11.73 20.29
C TYR A 260 -17.49 12.77 21.21
N GLN A 261 -16.85 13.80 20.67
CA GLN A 261 -16.20 14.86 21.45
C GLN A 261 -17.21 15.87 22.03
N THR A 262 -18.43 15.94 21.46
CA THR A 262 -19.46 16.87 21.91
C THR A 262 -20.08 16.42 23.25
N GLN A 263 -20.00 17.28 24.27
CA GLN A 263 -20.55 17.03 25.61
C GLN A 263 -22.08 16.82 25.62
N SER A 264 -22.79 17.61 24.80
CA SER A 264 -24.25 17.56 24.66
C SER A 264 -24.63 17.36 23.20
N PRO A 265 -24.58 16.11 22.68
CA PRO A 265 -24.74 15.85 21.26
C PRO A 265 -26.17 16.12 20.78
N THR A 266 -26.28 16.67 19.57
CA THR A 266 -27.56 16.83 18.84
C THR A 266 -28.15 15.46 18.49
N GLN A 267 -29.41 15.42 18.04
CA GLN A 267 -30.02 14.15 17.58
C GLN A 267 -29.26 13.56 16.39
N ASP A 268 -28.83 14.39 15.44
CA ASP A 268 -28.02 13.94 14.31
C ASP A 268 -26.67 13.36 14.76
N GLN A 269 -26.01 13.98 15.74
CA GLN A 269 -24.76 13.46 16.30
C GLN A 269 -24.99 12.13 17.03
N LYS A 270 -26.09 11.98 17.77
CA LYS A 270 -26.47 10.68 18.37
C LYS A 270 -26.74 9.62 17.31
N GLY A 271 -27.40 9.99 16.21
CA GLY A 271 -27.61 9.12 15.05
C GLY A 271 -26.30 8.65 14.44
N ARG A 272 -25.32 9.55 14.27
CA ARG A 272 -23.97 9.20 13.78
C ARG A 272 -23.23 8.23 14.71
N ARG A 273 -23.33 8.45 16.03
CA ARG A 273 -22.76 7.52 17.02
C ARG A 273 -23.38 6.14 16.88
N HIS A 274 -24.72 6.07 16.85
CA HIS A 274 -25.46 4.82 16.69
C HIS A 274 -25.13 4.09 15.39
N TRP A 275 -25.03 4.81 14.27
CA TRP A 275 -24.61 4.25 12.99
C TRP A 275 -23.22 3.62 13.09
N PHE A 276 -22.25 4.32 13.67
CA PHE A 276 -20.89 3.77 13.82
C PHE A 276 -20.83 2.58 14.78
N GLU A 277 -21.64 2.59 15.85
CA GLU A 277 -21.65 1.53 16.86
C GLU A 277 -22.29 0.22 16.36
N GLN A 278 -23.19 0.28 15.37
CA GLN A 278 -24.07 -0.86 15.06
C GLN A 278 -24.29 -1.15 13.58
N GLN A 279 -24.05 -0.20 12.69
CA GLN A 279 -24.50 -0.28 11.29
C GLN A 279 -23.36 -0.24 10.28
N ALA A 280 -22.27 0.47 10.57
CA ALA A 280 -21.08 0.43 9.73
C ALA A 280 -20.58 -1.02 9.57
N SER A 281 -20.11 -1.39 8.39
CA SER A 281 -19.64 -2.76 8.10
C SER A 281 -18.49 -3.20 9.02
N ASN A 282 -17.71 -2.24 9.54
CA ASN A 282 -16.67 -2.43 10.54
C ASN A 282 -16.97 -1.68 11.85
N ALA A 283 -18.24 -1.67 12.27
CA ALA A 283 -18.70 -1.02 13.49
C ALA A 283 -17.87 -1.40 14.73
N ASP A 284 -17.65 -0.43 15.62
CA ASP A 284 -17.14 -0.68 16.97
C ASP A 284 -18.22 -0.29 18.00
N PRO A 285 -18.91 -1.27 18.62
CA PRO A 285 -19.97 -1.00 19.61
C PRO A 285 -19.53 -0.19 20.84
N ARG A 286 -18.22 -0.05 21.05
CA ARG A 286 -17.65 0.74 22.15
C ARG A 286 -17.46 2.22 21.76
N GLY A 287 -17.66 2.56 20.48
CA GLY A 287 -17.54 3.91 19.95
C GLY A 287 -16.14 4.50 20.06
N LEU A 288 -16.06 5.84 20.01
CA LEU A 288 -14.80 6.61 20.02
C LEU A 288 -14.65 7.51 21.27
N ALA A 289 -15.46 7.30 22.31
CA ALA A 289 -15.43 8.13 23.51
C ALA A 289 -14.07 8.09 24.22
N GLY A 290 -13.65 9.23 24.77
CA GLY A 290 -12.38 9.34 25.50
C GLY A 290 -11.17 9.19 24.58
N ASP A 291 -10.23 8.33 24.97
CA ASP A 291 -9.00 8.06 24.22
C ASP A 291 -9.20 7.06 23.07
N ARG A 292 -10.39 6.47 22.94
CA ARG A 292 -10.67 5.41 21.95
C ARG A 292 -10.54 5.85 20.51
N VAL A 293 -10.60 7.15 20.21
CA VAL A 293 -10.24 7.68 18.89
C VAL A 293 -8.79 7.33 18.47
N ASN A 294 -7.93 7.04 19.44
CA ASN A 294 -6.56 6.56 19.25
C ASN A 294 -6.43 5.04 19.32
N ALA A 295 -7.50 4.28 19.56
CA ALA A 295 -7.40 2.86 19.83
C ALA A 295 -7.06 2.06 18.57
N TRP A 296 -6.01 1.25 18.65
CA TRP A 296 -5.64 0.25 17.65
C TRP A 296 -4.87 -0.87 18.35
N ASP A 297 -4.88 -2.07 17.79
CA ASP A 297 -4.25 -3.23 18.39
C ASP A 297 -3.32 -3.92 17.40
N ARG A 298 -2.01 -3.66 17.55
CA ARG A 298 -0.97 -4.28 16.70
C ARG A 298 -0.99 -5.81 16.81
N THR A 299 -1.25 -6.35 18.00
CA THR A 299 -1.24 -7.81 18.22
C THR A 299 -2.40 -8.45 17.49
N GLN A 300 -3.60 -7.89 17.61
CA GLN A 300 -4.77 -8.36 16.89
C GLN A 300 -4.60 -8.20 15.37
N ILE A 301 -4.11 -7.05 14.90
CA ILE A 301 -3.81 -6.83 13.48
C ILE A 301 -2.83 -7.89 12.96
N ASN A 302 -1.75 -8.18 13.69
CA ASN A 302 -0.78 -9.20 13.25
C ASN A 302 -1.37 -10.61 13.23
N LYS A 303 -2.23 -10.94 14.19
CA LYS A 303 -2.99 -12.20 14.18
C LYS A 303 -3.87 -12.30 12.94
N ASP A 304 -4.56 -11.22 12.58
CA ASP A 304 -5.43 -11.20 11.41
C ASP A 304 -4.65 -11.18 10.08
N LEU A 305 -3.41 -10.66 10.09
CA LEU A 305 -2.49 -10.67 8.96
C LEU A 305 -1.77 -12.01 8.77
N GLU A 306 -1.83 -12.94 9.73
CA GLU A 306 -1.31 -14.29 9.53
C GLU A 306 -1.94 -14.87 8.28
N SER A 307 -1.11 -15.34 7.33
CA SER A 307 -1.54 -15.72 5.99
C SER A 307 -2.81 -16.59 6.01
N THR A 308 -2.81 -17.66 6.80
CA THR A 308 -3.98 -18.54 6.94
C THR A 308 -5.23 -17.79 7.39
N THR A 309 -5.15 -16.94 8.41
CA THR A 309 -6.29 -16.15 8.92
C THR A 309 -6.77 -15.13 7.89
N MET A 310 -5.85 -14.45 7.22
CA MET A 310 -6.16 -13.48 6.18
C MET A 310 -6.91 -14.14 5.01
N PHE A 311 -6.44 -15.31 4.53
CA PHE A 311 -7.12 -16.03 3.45
C PHE A 311 -8.47 -16.58 3.87
N GLU A 312 -8.57 -17.24 5.04
CA GLU A 312 -9.84 -17.74 5.56
C GLU A 312 -10.89 -16.61 5.68
N ARG A 313 -10.46 -15.42 6.09
CA ARG A 313 -11.33 -14.24 6.16
C ARG A 313 -11.89 -13.89 4.78
N PHE A 314 -11.03 -13.78 3.76
CA PHE A 314 -11.46 -13.36 2.42
C PHE A 314 -12.20 -14.45 1.65
N GLU A 315 -11.87 -15.73 1.86
CA GLU A 315 -12.65 -16.86 1.34
C GLU A 315 -14.09 -16.85 1.86
N ARG A 316 -14.30 -16.57 3.16
CA ARG A 316 -15.66 -16.42 3.73
C ARG A 316 -16.44 -15.26 3.13
N MET A 317 -15.73 -14.27 2.59
CA MET A 317 -16.31 -13.11 1.90
C MET A 317 -16.48 -13.37 0.39
N GLY A 318 -16.18 -14.58 -0.10
CA GLY A 318 -16.35 -14.97 -1.49
C GLY A 318 -15.22 -14.53 -2.43
N ASP A 319 -14.04 -14.20 -1.88
CA ASP A 319 -12.84 -13.83 -2.63
C ASP A 319 -11.95 -15.05 -2.93
N ALA A 320 -11.34 -15.09 -4.12
CA ALA A 320 -10.48 -16.17 -4.61
C ALA A 320 -8.99 -16.01 -4.21
N ALA A 321 -8.71 -15.38 -3.08
CA ALA A 321 -7.36 -14.99 -2.63
C ALA A 321 -6.38 -16.18 -2.44
N THR A 322 -6.89 -17.38 -2.16
CA THR A 322 -6.08 -18.58 -1.80
C THR A 322 -5.13 -19.04 -2.91
N ALA A 323 -5.51 -18.88 -4.19
CA ALA A 323 -4.65 -19.25 -5.32
C ALA A 323 -3.37 -18.40 -5.45
N PHE A 324 -3.28 -17.25 -4.75
CA PHE A 324 -2.10 -16.39 -4.74
C PHE A 324 -1.07 -16.80 -3.69
N HIS A 325 -1.52 -17.38 -2.56
CA HIS A 325 -0.67 -17.85 -1.47
C HIS A 325 0.30 -18.95 -1.91
N ASP A 326 -0.22 -20.00 -2.54
CA ASP A 326 0.57 -21.20 -2.86
C ASP A 326 1.74 -20.87 -3.79
N ARG A 327 1.53 -19.92 -4.73
CA ARG A 327 2.58 -19.39 -5.60
C ARG A 327 3.69 -18.64 -4.85
N MET A 328 3.33 -17.91 -3.78
CA MET A 328 4.32 -17.22 -2.95
C MET A 328 5.12 -18.20 -2.08
N SER A 329 4.44 -19.15 -1.46
CA SER A 329 5.04 -20.16 -0.58
C SER A 329 5.98 -21.12 -1.32
N GLU A 330 5.59 -21.57 -2.52
CA GLU A 330 6.46 -22.36 -3.38
C GLU A 330 7.75 -21.61 -3.77
N THR A 331 7.70 -20.28 -3.89
CA THR A 331 8.87 -19.50 -4.28
C THR A 331 9.91 -19.41 -3.15
N LEU A 332 9.50 -19.35 -1.88
CA LEU A 332 10.43 -19.44 -0.76
C LEU A 332 11.02 -20.85 -0.65
N GLN A 333 10.20 -21.90 -0.85
CA GLN A 333 10.65 -23.29 -0.74
C GLN A 333 11.61 -23.71 -1.88
N ARG A 334 11.44 -23.20 -3.10
CA ARG A 334 12.39 -23.42 -4.22
C ARG A 334 13.72 -22.65 -4.07
N SER A 335 13.81 -21.78 -3.06
CA SER A 335 14.98 -20.99 -2.71
C SER A 335 15.62 -21.47 -1.39
N GLY A 336 15.13 -22.59 -0.82
CA GLY A 336 15.64 -23.21 0.40
C GLY A 336 16.74 -24.23 0.14
#